data_AF-A0A1A5FLB0-F1
#
_entry.id   AF-A0A1A5FLB0-F1
#
_cell.length_a   1.000
_cell.length_b   1.000
_cell.length_c   1.000
_cell.angle_alpha   90.00
_cell.angle_beta   90.00
_cell.angle_gamma   90.00
#
_symmetry.space_group_name_H-M   'P 1'
#
loop_
_entity.id
_entity.type
_entity.pdbx_description
1 polymer ?
#
loop_
_entity_poly.entity_id
_entity_poly.type
_entity_poly.pdbx_seq_one_letter_code
_entity_poly.pdbx_strand_id
1 'polypeptide(L)'
;MKKLIKDINPTEEPKEASPKMFFFRKYILNKYVITIVAFFVWMTFFDNTSFLVIRDLNSEIKKYEEQLNYYKTEYEKNDTFYKKLMFSRGEKEKFARENYFMKKSNEEIFILVADSTNGNKTTK
;
A
#
# COMPACT_ATOMS: atom_id res chain seq x y z
N MET A 1 28.21 -62.61 49.93
CA MET A 1 28.28 -63.28 48.62
C MET A 1 27.26 -62.69 47.65
N LYS A 2 27.43 -61.39 47.35
CA LYS A 2 26.95 -60.75 46.13
C LYS A 2 28.04 -61.01 45.08
N LYS A 3 27.68 -61.29 43.80
CA LYS A 3 28.55 -61.53 42.61
C LYS A 3 28.58 -62.95 42.02
N LEU A 4 27.48 -63.69 41.95
CA LEU A 4 27.44 -64.93 41.14
C LEU A 4 26.18 -65.13 40.30
N ILE A 5 25.41 -64.06 40.01
CA ILE A 5 24.28 -64.13 39.07
C ILE A 5 24.28 -62.89 38.17
N LYS A 6 25.47 -62.48 37.70
CA LYS A 6 25.64 -61.26 36.88
C LYS A 6 25.81 -61.53 35.38
N ASP A 7 25.59 -62.75 34.89
CA ASP A 7 25.83 -63.04 33.48
C ASP A 7 24.79 -64.03 32.91
N ILE A 8 23.52 -63.62 32.81
CA ILE A 8 22.64 -64.07 31.72
C ILE A 8 21.78 -62.85 31.34
N ASN A 9 22.24 -62.14 30.31
CA ASN A 9 21.44 -61.21 29.53
C ASN A 9 21.19 -61.91 28.20
N PRO A 10 19.94 -62.24 27.84
CA PRO A 10 19.53 -61.90 26.49
C PRO A 10 18.04 -61.65 26.43
N THR A 11 17.61 -60.39 26.51
CA THR A 11 16.43 -59.96 25.77
C THR A 11 16.38 -58.44 25.80
N GLU A 12 17.07 -57.84 24.84
CA GLU A 12 16.59 -56.56 24.33
C GLU A 12 15.21 -56.85 23.75
N GLU A 13 14.15 -56.42 24.45
CA GLU A 13 12.83 -56.36 23.85
C GLU A 13 12.95 -55.60 22.52
N PRO A 14 12.39 -56.10 21.41
CA PRO A 14 12.43 -55.37 20.17
C PRO A 14 11.80 -54.01 20.45
N LYS A 15 12.55 -52.93 20.23
CA LYS A 15 12.01 -51.57 20.27
C LYS A 15 10.92 -51.53 19.22
N GLU A 16 9.68 -51.79 19.64
CA GLU A 16 8.53 -51.86 18.76
C GLU A 16 8.39 -50.50 18.10
N ALA A 17 8.88 -50.42 16.87
CA ALA A 17 8.82 -49.21 16.08
C ALA A 17 7.35 -48.83 15.97
N SER A 18 7.01 -47.68 16.56
CA SER A 18 5.65 -47.15 16.60
C SER A 18 4.93 -47.41 15.26
N PRO A 19 3.75 -48.06 15.26
CA PRO A 19 3.09 -48.49 14.02
C PRO A 19 2.84 -47.32 13.06
N LYS A 20 2.71 -46.10 13.60
CA LYS A 20 2.59 -44.85 12.82
C LYS A 20 3.79 -44.62 11.90
N MET A 21 4.99 -44.97 12.34
CA MET A 21 6.24 -44.74 11.60
C MET A 21 6.36 -45.65 10.36
N PHE A 22 5.83 -46.87 10.42
CA PHE A 22 5.80 -47.80 9.28
C PHE A 22 4.78 -47.39 8.22
N PHE A 23 3.57 -46.99 8.63
CA PHE A 23 2.58 -46.45 7.70
C PHE A 23 3.08 -45.15 7.08
N PHE A 24 3.62 -44.22 7.89
CA PHE A 24 4.24 -42.99 7.40
C PHE A 24 5.33 -43.30 6.37
N ARG A 25 6.24 -44.23 6.66
CA ARG A 25 7.28 -44.64 5.72
C ARG A 25 6.72 -45.21 4.41
N LYS A 26 5.66 -46.01 4.45
CA LYS A 26 5.06 -46.63 3.25
C LYS A 26 4.34 -45.62 2.34
N TYR A 27 3.66 -44.63 2.92
CA TYR A 27 2.93 -43.62 2.15
C TYR A 27 3.82 -42.42 1.76
N ILE A 28 4.69 -41.94 2.64
CA ILE A 28 5.59 -40.81 2.38
C ILE A 28 6.81 -41.21 1.52
N LEU A 29 7.38 -42.41 1.67
CA LEU A 29 8.52 -42.83 0.82
C LEU A 29 8.10 -43.40 -0.56
N ASN A 30 6.82 -43.28 -0.93
CA ASN A 30 6.42 -43.63 -2.27
C ASN A 30 6.98 -42.59 -3.26
N LYS A 31 7.73 -43.05 -4.28
CA LYS A 31 8.32 -42.19 -5.32
C LYS A 31 7.31 -41.22 -5.94
N TYR A 32 6.05 -41.66 -6.11
CA TYR A 32 4.99 -40.82 -6.67
C TYR A 32 4.61 -39.67 -5.73
N VAL A 33 4.53 -39.93 -4.41
CA VAL A 33 4.20 -38.90 -3.41
C VAL A 33 5.34 -37.89 -3.30
N ILE A 34 6.59 -38.36 -3.28
CA ILE A 34 7.76 -37.49 -3.27
C ILE A 34 7.81 -36.62 -4.52
N THR A 35 7.60 -37.18 -5.72
CA THR A 35 7.57 -36.39 -6.96
C THR A 35 6.46 -35.34 -6.95
N ILE A 36 5.25 -35.68 -6.48
CA ILE A 36 4.13 -34.74 -6.39
C ILE A 36 4.44 -33.62 -5.39
N VAL A 37 4.96 -33.95 -4.21
CA VAL A 37 5.31 -32.95 -3.19
C VAL A 37 6.46 -32.07 -3.69
N ALA A 38 7.49 -32.65 -4.30
CA ALA A 38 8.58 -31.89 -4.91
C ALA A 38 8.08 -30.98 -6.03
N PHE A 39 7.11 -31.44 -6.83
CA PHE A 39 6.47 -30.64 -7.87
C PHE A 39 5.68 -29.46 -7.28
N PHE A 40 4.90 -29.67 -6.22
CA PHE A 40 4.19 -28.59 -5.54
C PHE A 40 5.12 -27.61 -4.83
N VAL A 41 6.20 -28.10 -4.22
CA VAL A 41 7.24 -27.24 -3.64
C VAL A 41 7.94 -26.45 -4.74
N TRP A 42 8.21 -27.04 -5.89
CA TRP A 42 8.75 -26.33 -7.05
C TRP A 42 7.80 -25.24 -7.55
N MET A 43 6.52 -25.57 -7.73
CA MET A 43 5.49 -24.61 -8.17
C MET A 43 5.19 -23.52 -7.14
N THR A 44 5.58 -23.67 -5.87
CA THR A 44 5.33 -22.66 -4.83
C THR A 44 6.56 -21.82 -4.47
N PHE A 45 7.76 -22.42 -4.49
CA PHE A 45 9.01 -21.73 -4.15
C PHE A 45 9.78 -21.21 -5.37
N PHE A 46 9.79 -21.94 -6.48
CA PHE A 46 10.49 -21.54 -7.70
C PHE A 46 9.57 -20.82 -8.69
N ASP A 47 8.27 -21.14 -8.70
CA ASP A 47 7.30 -20.38 -9.49
C ASP A 47 6.80 -19.15 -8.71
N ASN A 48 6.49 -18.08 -9.43
CA ASN A 48 6.46 -16.68 -8.94
C ASN A 48 5.30 -16.33 -7.99
N THR A 49 4.71 -17.29 -7.26
CA THR A 49 3.66 -17.06 -6.25
C THR A 49 4.27 -16.52 -4.95
N SER A 50 5.09 -15.48 -5.09
CA SER A 50 5.64 -14.75 -3.95
C SER A 50 4.53 -13.92 -3.33
N PHE A 51 4.13 -14.24 -2.11
CA PHE A 51 3.18 -13.43 -1.33
C PHE A 51 3.57 -11.94 -1.26
N LEU A 52 4.88 -11.65 -1.31
CA LEU A 52 5.43 -10.29 -1.42
C LEU A 52 4.96 -9.57 -2.69
N VAL A 53 5.00 -10.23 -3.84
CA VAL A 53 4.59 -9.65 -5.13
C VAL A 53 3.09 -9.32 -5.11
N ILE A 54 2.26 -10.23 -4.57
CA ILE A 54 0.82 -9.97 -4.42
C ILE A 54 0.55 -8.79 -3.49
N ARG A 55 1.31 -8.66 -2.39
CA ARG A 55 1.18 -7.53 -1.48
C ARG A 55 1.58 -6.21 -2.15
N ASP A 56 2.66 -6.21 -2.91
CA ASP A 56 3.14 -5.02 -3.60
C ASP A 56 2.17 -4.60 -4.70
N LEU A 57 1.63 -5.55 -5.48
CA LEU A 57 0.55 -5.30 -6.45
C LEU A 57 -0.70 -4.73 -5.78
N ASN A 58 -1.14 -5.28 -4.65
CA ASN A 58 -2.29 -4.74 -3.91
C ASN A 58 -2.04 -3.32 -3.40
N SER A 59 -0.81 -3.01 -2.98
CA SER A 59 -0.43 -1.65 -2.60
C SER A 59 -0.49 -0.70 -3.80
N GLU A 60 -0.07 -1.16 -4.97
CA GLU A 60 -0.12 -0.36 -6.20
C GLU A 60 -1.57 -0.10 -6.63
N ILE A 61 -2.42 -1.13 -6.58
CA ILE A 61 -3.86 -1.01 -6.84
C ILE A 61 -4.48 0.05 -5.91
N LYS A 62 -4.22 -0.05 -4.60
CA LYS A 62 -4.74 0.92 -3.63
C LYS A 62 -4.28 2.35 -3.94
N LYS A 63 -3.01 2.52 -4.35
CA LYS A 63 -2.47 3.82 -4.75
C LYS A 63 -3.20 4.37 -5.98
N TYR A 64 -3.46 3.54 -6.99
CA TYR A 64 -4.22 3.97 -8.18
C TYR A 64 -5.67 4.31 -7.86
N GLU A 65 -6.33 3.55 -6.98
CA GLU A 65 -7.68 3.84 -6.51
C GLU A 65 -7.75 5.18 -5.77
N GLU A 66 -6.78 5.45 -4.90
CA GLU A 66 -6.69 6.72 -4.18
C GLU A 66 -6.48 7.90 -5.13
N GLN A 67 -5.57 7.75 -6.11
CA GLN A 67 -5.36 8.76 -7.15
C GLN A 67 -6.62 8.99 -7.98
N LEU A 68 -7.31 7.93 -8.39
CA LEU A 68 -8.56 8.03 -9.15
C LEU A 68 -9.62 8.78 -8.35
N ASN A 69 -9.78 8.46 -7.07
CA ASN A 69 -10.74 9.13 -6.21
C ASN A 69 -10.39 10.62 -6.00
N TYR A 70 -9.10 10.93 -5.82
CA TYR A 70 -8.61 12.29 -5.72
C TYR A 70 -8.94 13.11 -6.98
N TYR A 71 -8.56 12.62 -8.16
CA TYR A 71 -8.82 13.33 -9.42
C TYR A 71 -10.30 13.47 -9.72
N LYS A 72 -11.12 12.47 -9.40
CA LYS A 72 -12.57 12.56 -9.55
C LYS A 72 -13.16 13.66 -8.66
N THR A 73 -12.73 13.74 -7.40
CA THR A 73 -13.18 14.76 -6.46
C THR A 73 -12.75 16.16 -6.90
N GLU A 74 -11.49 16.32 -7.33
CA GLU A 74 -11.00 17.60 -7.86
C GLU A 74 -11.69 18.00 -9.16
N TYR A 75 -12.02 17.02 -10.02
CA TYR A 75 -12.81 17.27 -11.23
C TYR A 75 -14.19 17.81 -10.88
N GLU A 76 -14.91 17.22 -9.92
CA GLU A 76 -16.23 17.68 -9.51
C GLU A 76 -16.19 19.10 -8.91
N LYS A 77 -15.18 19.41 -8.10
CA LYS A 77 -14.96 20.78 -7.58
C LYS A 77 -14.65 21.77 -8.71
N ASN A 78 -13.79 21.40 -9.65
CA ASN A 78 -13.42 22.29 -10.74
C ASN A 78 -14.56 22.47 -11.75
N ASP A 79 -15.33 21.43 -12.04
CA ASP A 79 -16.50 21.51 -12.92
C ASP A 79 -17.58 22.41 -12.31
N THR A 80 -17.86 22.27 -11.02
CA THR A 80 -18.81 23.15 -10.32
C THR A 80 -18.33 24.60 -10.29
N PHE A 81 -17.03 24.82 -10.03
CA PHE A 81 -16.42 26.15 -10.11
C PHE A 81 -16.48 26.74 -11.52
N TYR A 82 -16.14 25.95 -12.54
CA TYR A 82 -16.18 26.34 -13.94
C TYR A 82 -17.59 26.74 -14.38
N LYS A 83 -18.60 25.93 -14.04
CA LYS A 83 -20.01 26.24 -14.31
C LYS A 83 -20.41 27.54 -13.62
N LYS A 84 -20.06 27.71 -12.34
CA LYS A 84 -20.33 28.96 -11.61
C LYS A 84 -19.72 30.17 -12.31
N LEU A 85 -18.47 30.06 -12.76
CA LEU A 85 -17.74 31.12 -13.46
C LEU A 85 -18.34 31.42 -14.84
N MET A 86 -18.77 30.40 -15.59
CA MET A 86 -19.29 30.58 -16.94
C MET A 86 -20.70 31.15 -16.97
N PHE A 87 -21.57 30.70 -16.07
CA PHE A 87 -22.98 31.10 -16.05
C PHE A 87 -23.28 32.34 -15.18
N SER A 88 -22.40 32.70 -14.23
CA SER A 88 -22.56 33.91 -13.41
C SER A 88 -21.61 35.02 -13.83
N ARG A 89 -22.17 36.14 -14.33
CA ARG A 89 -21.38 37.32 -14.72
C ARG A 89 -20.66 37.96 -13.52
N GLY A 90 -21.30 38.01 -12.35
CA GLY A 90 -20.74 38.61 -11.14
C GLY A 90 -19.55 37.83 -10.60
N GLU A 91 -19.62 36.49 -10.60
CA GLU A 91 -18.52 35.63 -10.15
C GLU A 91 -17.33 35.71 -11.11
N LYS A 92 -17.59 35.80 -12.43
CA LYS A 92 -16.56 36.03 -13.45
C LYS A 92 -15.84 37.36 -13.25
N GLU A 93 -16.58 38.44 -13.03
CA GLU A 93 -16.00 39.77 -12.78
C GLU A 93 -15.19 39.79 -11.47
N LYS A 94 -15.72 39.19 -10.40
CA LYS A 94 -15.01 39.03 -9.12
C LYS A 94 -13.70 38.27 -9.30
N PHE A 95 -13.73 37.11 -9.95
CA PHE A 95 -12.54 36.30 -10.20
C PHE A 95 -11.48 37.04 -11.02
N ALA A 96 -11.90 37.76 -12.07
CA ALA A 96 -11.01 38.58 -12.91
C ALA A 96 -10.38 39.75 -12.14
N ARG A 97 -11.12 40.36 -11.21
CA ARG A 97 -10.61 41.45 -10.35
C ARG A 97 -9.65 40.95 -9.29
N GLU A 98 -9.96 39.82 -8.64
CA GLU A 98 -9.14 39.27 -7.55
C GLU A 98 -7.85 38.60 -8.03
N ASN A 99 -7.90 37.84 -9.14
CA ASN A 99 -6.75 37.06 -9.61
C ASN A 99 -5.93 37.78 -10.68
N TYR A 100 -6.57 38.62 -11.49
CA TYR A 100 -5.94 39.26 -12.65
C TYR A 100 -5.96 40.79 -12.59
N PHE A 101 -6.49 41.39 -11.51
CA PHE A 101 -6.60 42.84 -11.33
C PHE A 101 -7.24 43.55 -12.54
N MET A 102 -8.18 42.90 -13.22
CA MET A 102 -8.88 43.50 -14.36
C MET A 102 -9.77 44.66 -13.88
N LYS A 103 -9.76 45.77 -14.62
CA LYS A 103 -10.60 46.95 -14.36
C LYS A 103 -11.36 47.40 -15.60
N LYS A 104 -12.44 48.15 -15.39
CA LYS A 104 -13.09 48.88 -16.48
C LYS A 104 -12.29 50.15 -16.81
N SER A 105 -12.49 50.69 -18.00
CA SER A 105 -11.80 51.90 -18.46
C SER A 105 -12.05 53.13 -17.58
N ASN A 106 -13.18 53.17 -16.89
CA ASN A 106 -13.61 54.25 -16.00
C ASN A 106 -13.28 54.00 -14.52
N GLU A 107 -12.38 53.06 -14.20
CA GLU A 107 -12.02 52.71 -12.82
C GLU A 107 -10.50 52.82 -12.58
N GLU A 108 -10.12 53.26 -11.38
CA GLU A 108 -8.73 53.32 -10.90
C GLU A 108 -8.51 52.29 -9.79
N ILE A 109 -7.38 51.56 -9.83
CA ILE A 109 -7.01 50.55 -8.83
C ILE A 109 -5.95 51.15 -7.93
N PHE A 110 -6.19 51.17 -6.61
CA PHE A 110 -5.20 51.54 -5.60
C PHE A 110 -4.68 50.28 -4.91
N ILE A 111 -3.37 50.02 -5.02
CA ILE A 111 -2.71 48.93 -4.28
C ILE A 111 -2.05 49.57 -3.06
N LEU A 112 -2.55 49.23 -1.86
CA LEU A 112 -1.98 49.71 -0.61
C LEU A 112 -0.81 48.82 -0.22
N VAL A 113 0.41 49.37 -0.29
CA VAL A 113 1.62 48.72 0.21
C VAL A 113 1.91 49.29 1.60
N ALA A 114 2.08 48.42 2.60
CA ALA A 114 2.26 48.82 4.00
C ALA A 114 3.44 49.82 4.20
N ASP A 115 4.48 49.74 3.38
CA ASP A 115 5.65 50.62 3.44
C ASP A 115 5.37 52.08 3.08
N SER A 116 4.29 52.38 2.34
CA SER A 116 3.94 53.75 1.94
C SER A 116 3.39 54.59 3.08
N THR A 117 3.14 54.02 4.26
CA THR A 117 2.55 54.71 5.43
C THR A 117 3.59 55.34 6.37
N ASN A 118 4.89 55.09 6.16
CA ASN A 118 5.98 55.52 7.05
C ASN A 118 6.79 56.73 6.55
N GLY A 119 6.39 57.39 5.46
CA GLY A 119 7.10 58.54 4.90
C GLY A 119 6.30 59.83 5.05
N ASN A 120 6.51 60.56 6.15
CA ASN A 120 6.43 62.03 6.31
C ASN A 120 6.18 62.43 7.77
N LYS A 121 7.19 62.23 8.63
CA LYS A 121 7.37 63.09 9.82
C LYS A 121 8.38 64.18 9.44
N THR A 122 7.93 65.17 8.67
CA THR A 122 8.68 66.41 8.47
C THR A 122 8.78 67.14 9.80
N THR A 123 9.94 67.07 10.44
CA THR A 123 10.37 67.97 11.51
C THR A 123 10.58 69.35 10.91
N LYS A 124 9.82 70.34 11.38
CA LYS A 124 10.07 71.76 11.18
C LYS A 124 10.42 72.38 12.53
#